data_AF-A0AAN6GPY9-F1
#
_entry.id   AF-A0AAN6GPY9-F1
#
_cell.length_a   1.000
_cell.length_b   1.000
_cell.length_c   1.000
_cell.angle_alpha   90.00
_cell.angle_beta   90.00
_cell.angle_gamma   90.00
#
_symmetry.space_group_name_H-M   'P 1'
#
loop_
_entity.id
_entity.type
_entity.pdbx_description
1 polymer ?
#
loop_
_entity_poly.entity_id
_entity_poly.type
_entity_poly.pdbx_seq_one_letter_code
_entity_poly.pdbx_strand_id
1 'polypeptide(L)'
;MSTSDAIDALLRRFHADALVAVSDDVPAGRGMVLKKDIEPNSIVFHVPGNALLNVKTIADSLHEDLLPTATRPSARQGIKVPFNPDQMPSFSSTHHIAAMHALDSQLELPLSSVQALCLLLTLWRRWDLEDHAPSKPDSFPSQALVDFARTLPSEFATVPLLWSLMRDMSGSEGKLSRALLSSLPAHSLQRLEDVKARFFGDFHVVRSILIHRPELLPGWASAPTVEESSSDQLLSFFYWSWMCVNSRCLYLPLGLKTHEDNFTLAPLEYKVEYPPAGGMQIVAPKSDRKAFNLKTVRRDNGDVQVEEEWQKGCRASDEMFITYGPHSNEFLLSEYGFTLSIVSTQDDELNLATNPYADVVVDDLVLEHLATQPLVQAELKRELLRERSYWLDWTIHPTGEPSHRLVCALRLLVLNLAPSKEQMGATVAALGHKSSKRLKLQHQSGKRSVSIPAAKQDASSQTAPDLANIGDWEAMVSGSRESVSELNEQLARELLIRICGKVKERSQTKRDLLDGAFQDLLAAQTTGDAARFEQGPASSRAGLIQSYEIVRMLLIEQARIAQIVSDTTNSTTEPW
;
A
#
# COMPACT_ATOMS: atom_id res chain seq x y z
N MET A 1 -1.60 -29.08 -16.32
CA MET A 1 -2.79 -28.84 -15.48
C MET A 1 -2.94 -27.33 -15.37
N SER A 2 -4.13 -26.77 -15.65
CA SER A 2 -4.34 -25.33 -15.48
C SER A 2 -4.38 -24.96 -13.99
N THR A 3 -4.21 -23.67 -13.65
CA THR A 3 -4.35 -23.21 -12.26
C THR A 3 -5.77 -23.47 -11.73
N SER A 4 -6.79 -23.33 -12.57
CA SER A 4 -8.19 -23.59 -12.20
C SER A 4 -8.43 -25.06 -11.91
N ASP A 5 -7.84 -25.98 -12.69
CA ASP A 5 -7.87 -27.43 -12.38
C ASP A 5 -7.20 -27.74 -11.04
N ALA A 6 -6.09 -27.07 -10.73
CA ALA A 6 -5.36 -27.24 -9.47
C ALA A 6 -6.22 -26.81 -8.27
N ILE A 7 -6.92 -25.67 -8.41
CA ILE A 7 -7.82 -25.18 -7.36
C ILE A 7 -9.02 -26.10 -7.21
N ASP A 8 -9.64 -26.55 -8.30
CA ASP A 8 -10.77 -27.49 -8.23
C ASP A 8 -10.39 -28.80 -7.54
N ALA A 9 -9.16 -29.29 -7.77
CA ALA A 9 -8.64 -30.45 -7.05
C ALA A 9 -8.53 -30.19 -5.54
N LEU A 10 -8.06 -29.00 -5.13
CA LEU A 10 -8.03 -28.60 -3.71
C LEU A 10 -9.44 -28.44 -3.12
N LEU A 11 -10.39 -27.83 -3.85
CA LEU A 11 -11.76 -27.68 -3.39
C LEU A 11 -12.42 -29.04 -3.11
N ARG A 12 -12.19 -30.05 -3.96
CA ARG A 12 -12.64 -31.43 -3.69
C ARG A 12 -11.98 -32.01 -2.44
N ARG A 13 -10.68 -31.78 -2.26
CA ARG A 13 -9.93 -32.23 -1.07
C ARG A 13 -10.44 -31.58 0.22
N PHE A 14 -10.94 -30.35 0.13
CA PHE A 14 -11.53 -29.62 1.25
C PHE A 14 -13.04 -29.88 1.42
N HIS A 15 -13.63 -30.75 0.59
CA HIS A 15 -15.08 -30.99 0.54
C HIS A 15 -15.91 -29.72 0.30
N ALA A 16 -15.33 -28.77 -0.43
CA ALA A 16 -15.91 -27.47 -0.74
C ALA A 16 -16.58 -27.42 -2.13
N ASP A 17 -16.26 -28.38 -3.01
CA ASP A 17 -16.70 -28.41 -4.41
C ASP A 17 -18.22 -28.53 -4.61
N ALA A 18 -18.96 -28.91 -3.57
CA ALA A 18 -20.42 -28.89 -3.56
C ALA A 18 -21.01 -27.47 -3.34
N LEU A 19 -20.24 -26.55 -2.79
CA LEU A 19 -20.66 -25.21 -2.38
C LEU A 19 -20.07 -24.10 -3.25
N VAL A 20 -18.86 -24.32 -3.74
CA VAL A 20 -18.07 -23.33 -4.47
C VAL A 20 -17.43 -23.93 -5.72
N ALA A 21 -17.13 -23.08 -6.69
CA ALA A 21 -16.29 -23.37 -7.85
C ALA A 21 -15.31 -22.23 -8.06
N VAL A 22 -14.21 -22.49 -8.77
CA VAL A 22 -13.42 -21.43 -9.39
C VAL A 22 -14.05 -21.00 -10.70
N SER A 23 -13.98 -19.71 -10.97
CA SER A 23 -14.30 -19.10 -12.26
C SER A 23 -13.16 -18.18 -12.68
N ASP A 24 -12.72 -18.29 -13.93
CA ASP A 24 -11.80 -17.32 -14.55
C ASP A 24 -12.56 -16.14 -15.21
N ASP A 25 -13.89 -16.19 -15.24
CA ASP A 25 -14.77 -15.23 -15.94
C ASP A 25 -15.38 -14.18 -14.98
N VAL A 26 -14.77 -13.92 -13.82
CA VAL A 26 -15.24 -12.87 -12.90
C VAL A 26 -14.49 -11.55 -13.13
N PRO A 27 -15.08 -10.38 -12.78
CA PRO A 27 -14.49 -9.08 -13.11
C PRO A 27 -13.06 -8.86 -12.58
N ALA A 28 -12.71 -9.46 -11.43
CA ALA A 28 -11.38 -9.38 -10.83
C ALA A 28 -10.38 -10.41 -11.41
N GLY A 29 -10.76 -11.16 -12.45
CA GLY A 29 -9.98 -12.25 -13.03
C GLY A 29 -10.44 -13.60 -12.50
N ARG A 30 -9.55 -14.34 -11.83
CA ARG A 30 -9.91 -15.62 -11.21
C ARG A 30 -10.46 -15.40 -9.81
N GLY A 31 -11.65 -15.93 -9.54
CA GLY A 31 -12.29 -15.88 -8.22
C GLY A 31 -13.08 -17.14 -7.91
N MET A 32 -13.66 -17.20 -6.70
CA MET A 32 -14.59 -18.27 -6.33
C MET A 32 -16.02 -17.79 -6.42
N VAL A 33 -16.87 -18.65 -6.99
CA VAL A 33 -18.30 -18.42 -7.13
C VAL A 33 -19.09 -19.47 -6.37
N LEU A 34 -20.23 -19.07 -5.81
CA LEU A 34 -21.12 -19.98 -5.11
C LEU A 34 -21.89 -20.85 -6.08
N LYS A 35 -22.07 -22.14 -5.75
CA LYS A 35 -22.92 -23.07 -6.52
C LYS A 35 -24.37 -23.09 -6.06
N LYS A 36 -24.63 -22.58 -4.85
CA LYS A 36 -25.96 -22.56 -4.24
C LYS A 36 -26.08 -21.37 -3.30
N ASP A 37 -27.30 -21.06 -2.90
CA ASP A 37 -27.56 -20.04 -1.90
C ASP A 37 -26.95 -20.46 -0.54
N ILE A 38 -26.33 -19.50 0.14
CA ILE A 38 -25.63 -19.69 1.41
C ILE A 38 -26.19 -18.69 2.44
N GLU A 39 -26.59 -19.21 3.60
CA GLU A 39 -27.09 -18.38 4.69
C GLU A 39 -25.98 -17.49 5.29
N PRO A 40 -26.29 -16.25 5.72
CA PRO A 40 -25.32 -15.39 6.40
C PRO A 40 -24.69 -16.09 7.61
N ASN A 41 -23.39 -15.87 7.83
CA ASN A 41 -22.61 -16.48 8.92
C ASN A 41 -22.46 -18.01 8.87
N SER A 42 -22.93 -18.68 7.82
CA SER A 42 -22.69 -20.11 7.68
C SER A 42 -21.25 -20.38 7.21
N ILE A 43 -20.73 -21.53 7.60
CA ILE A 43 -19.43 -22.00 7.16
C ILE A 43 -19.56 -22.44 5.70
N VAL A 44 -18.75 -21.83 4.83
CA VAL A 44 -18.66 -22.27 3.44
C VAL A 44 -17.75 -23.49 3.35
N PHE A 45 -16.52 -23.41 3.86
CA PHE A 45 -15.63 -24.58 3.95
C PHE A 45 -14.46 -24.34 4.91
N HIS A 46 -13.74 -25.42 5.22
CA HIS A 46 -12.53 -25.39 6.05
C HIS A 46 -11.30 -25.71 5.21
N VAL A 47 -10.21 -24.97 5.44
CA VAL A 47 -8.88 -25.28 4.94
C VAL A 47 -8.07 -25.91 6.08
N PRO A 48 -7.70 -27.21 5.97
CA PRO A 48 -6.88 -27.88 6.97
C PRO A 48 -5.54 -27.19 7.18
N GLY A 49 -5.03 -27.15 8.42
CA GLY A 49 -3.76 -26.47 8.72
C GLY A 49 -2.55 -27.03 7.95
N ASN A 50 -2.54 -28.32 7.63
CA ASN A 50 -1.51 -28.96 6.81
C ASN A 50 -1.63 -28.67 5.30
N ALA A 51 -2.70 -28.00 4.86
CA ALA A 51 -2.88 -27.52 3.50
C ALA A 51 -2.43 -26.07 3.32
N LEU A 52 -2.06 -25.39 4.41
CA LEU A 52 -1.52 -24.05 4.41
C LEU A 52 0.00 -24.08 4.25
N LEU A 53 0.58 -23.05 3.65
CA LEU A 53 2.03 -22.94 3.51
C LEU A 53 2.58 -21.96 4.55
N ASN A 54 3.33 -22.47 5.52
CA ASN A 54 3.98 -21.69 6.58
C ASN A 54 5.24 -22.43 7.06
N VAL A 55 6.02 -21.80 7.94
CA VAL A 55 7.28 -22.38 8.42
C VAL A 55 7.14 -23.73 9.12
N LYS A 56 5.96 -24.08 9.67
CA LYS A 56 5.72 -25.41 10.25
C LYS A 56 5.43 -26.46 9.19
N THR A 57 4.66 -26.12 8.15
CA THR A 57 4.27 -27.07 7.11
C THR A 57 5.37 -27.32 6.09
N ILE A 58 6.36 -26.41 6.00
CA ILE A 58 7.52 -26.55 5.11
C ILE A 58 8.74 -27.15 5.82
N ALA A 59 8.61 -27.57 7.08
CA ALA A 59 9.72 -28.07 7.90
C ALA A 59 10.44 -29.28 7.28
N ASP A 60 9.73 -30.10 6.51
CA ASP A 60 10.31 -31.23 5.79
C ASP A 60 10.95 -30.84 4.44
N SER A 61 10.78 -29.60 4.00
CA SER A 61 11.25 -29.08 2.70
C SER A 61 12.49 -28.20 2.78
N LEU A 62 12.86 -27.73 3.96
CA LEU A 62 14.02 -26.88 4.21
C LEU A 62 14.74 -27.34 5.49
N HIS A 63 16.05 -27.11 5.58
CA HIS A 63 16.81 -27.44 6.78
C HIS A 63 16.29 -26.67 8.01
N GLU A 64 16.23 -27.32 9.17
CA GLU A 64 15.65 -26.75 10.39
C GLU A 64 16.32 -25.44 10.82
N ASP A 65 17.62 -25.28 10.56
CA ASP A 65 18.36 -24.04 10.84
C ASP A 65 17.84 -22.81 10.10
N LEU A 66 17.21 -22.99 8.94
CA LEU A 66 16.61 -21.89 8.19
C LEU A 66 15.31 -21.39 8.83
N LEU A 67 14.66 -22.20 9.66
CA LEU A 67 13.29 -21.95 10.10
C LEU A 67 13.23 -21.32 11.51
N PRO A 68 12.43 -20.27 11.70
CA PRO A 68 12.22 -19.68 13.02
C PRO A 68 11.37 -20.58 13.89
N THR A 69 11.64 -20.56 15.20
CA THR A 69 10.88 -21.32 16.22
C THR A 69 10.45 -20.40 17.36
N ALA A 70 9.66 -20.92 18.30
CA ALA A 70 9.27 -20.18 19.51
C ALA A 70 10.49 -19.75 20.36
N THR A 71 11.57 -20.52 20.34
CA THR A 71 12.79 -20.26 21.12
C THR A 71 13.88 -19.57 20.31
N ARG A 72 13.85 -19.71 18.98
CA ARG A 72 14.85 -19.14 18.06
C ARG A 72 14.14 -18.25 17.02
N PRO A 73 13.90 -16.96 17.34
CA PRO A 73 13.23 -16.03 16.42
C PRO A 73 14.11 -15.75 15.20
N SER A 74 13.51 -15.30 14.09
CA SER A 74 14.25 -14.92 12.90
C SER A 74 15.22 -13.76 13.13
N ALA A 75 16.32 -13.74 12.36
CA ALA A 75 17.33 -12.69 12.41
C ALA A 75 16.92 -11.40 11.67
N ARG A 76 15.82 -11.45 10.89
CA ARG A 76 15.26 -10.33 10.10
C ARG A 76 16.29 -9.62 9.22
N GLN A 77 17.12 -10.40 8.56
CA GLN A 77 18.30 -9.87 7.88
C GLN A 77 17.98 -8.91 6.74
N GLY A 78 16.85 -9.09 6.04
CA GLY A 78 16.50 -8.28 4.87
C GLY A 78 16.42 -6.78 5.19
N ILE A 79 15.89 -6.42 6.36
CA ILE A 79 15.80 -5.02 6.81
C ILE A 79 17.18 -4.43 7.18
N LYS A 80 18.16 -5.29 7.49
CA LYS A 80 19.53 -4.87 7.82
C LYS A 80 20.39 -4.63 6.58
N VAL A 81 19.97 -5.10 5.41
CA VAL A 81 20.70 -4.90 4.15
C VAL A 81 20.58 -3.43 3.74
N PRO A 82 21.70 -2.69 3.61
CA PRO A 82 21.65 -1.31 3.16
C PRO A 82 21.02 -1.22 1.77
N PHE A 83 19.94 -0.47 1.63
CA PHE A 83 19.29 -0.23 0.35
C PHE A 83 20.01 0.88 -0.40
N ASN A 84 20.49 0.57 -1.61
CA ASN A 84 21.02 1.55 -2.56
C ASN A 84 20.21 1.49 -3.87
N PRO A 85 19.38 2.51 -4.17
CA PRO A 85 18.56 2.56 -5.39
C PRO A 85 19.36 2.45 -6.69
N ASP A 86 20.62 2.89 -6.70
CA ASP A 86 21.49 2.91 -7.89
C ASP A 86 22.13 1.55 -8.18
N GLN A 87 22.15 0.64 -7.21
CA GLN A 87 22.74 -0.71 -7.33
C GLN A 87 21.66 -1.79 -7.51
N MET A 88 20.44 -1.36 -7.76
CA MET A 88 19.28 -2.21 -7.84
C MET A 88 19.34 -3.09 -9.09
N PRO A 89 19.20 -4.43 -8.97
CA PRO A 89 19.12 -5.27 -10.15
C PRO A 89 17.86 -4.92 -10.95
N SER A 90 18.02 -4.89 -12.26
CA SER A 90 16.97 -4.71 -13.26
C SER A 90 17.13 -5.78 -14.32
N PHE A 91 16.03 -6.13 -14.99
CA PHE A 91 16.10 -7.02 -16.13
C PHE A 91 16.95 -6.37 -17.23
N SER A 92 17.76 -7.17 -17.92
CA SER A 92 18.72 -6.75 -18.95
C SER A 92 20.00 -6.07 -18.43
N SER A 93 20.22 -5.95 -17.11
CA SER A 93 21.50 -5.46 -16.58
C SER A 93 22.37 -6.59 -16.03
N THR A 94 23.25 -7.13 -16.88
CA THR A 94 24.24 -8.15 -16.50
C THR A 94 25.30 -7.63 -15.50
N HIS A 95 25.40 -6.31 -15.29
CA HIS A 95 26.49 -5.70 -14.54
C HIS A 95 26.22 -5.49 -13.04
N HIS A 96 24.98 -5.53 -12.56
CA HIS A 96 24.67 -5.18 -11.15
C HIS A 96 24.70 -6.35 -10.16
N ILE A 97 24.44 -7.59 -10.61
CA ILE A 97 24.33 -8.73 -9.70
C ILE A 97 25.70 -9.12 -9.08
N ALA A 98 26.80 -8.84 -9.77
CA ALA A 98 28.16 -9.12 -9.28
C ALA A 98 28.60 -8.23 -8.11
N ALA A 99 28.01 -7.03 -7.94
CA ALA A 99 28.38 -6.11 -6.86
C ALA A 99 27.84 -6.54 -5.47
N MET A 100 26.85 -7.46 -5.44
CA MET A 100 26.18 -7.91 -4.21
C MET A 100 27.00 -8.92 -3.38
N HIS A 101 28.15 -9.38 -3.87
CA HIS A 101 28.96 -10.45 -3.28
C HIS A 101 29.65 -10.10 -1.94
N ALA A 102 29.65 -8.84 -1.51
CA ALA A 102 30.44 -8.39 -0.35
C ALA A 102 29.84 -8.71 1.04
N LEU A 103 28.55 -9.10 1.14
CA LEU A 103 27.86 -9.38 2.42
C LEU A 103 27.76 -10.87 2.78
N ASP A 104 28.32 -11.76 1.94
CA ASP A 104 27.97 -13.19 1.89
C ASP A 104 28.47 -14.04 3.08
N SER A 105 29.30 -13.50 3.99
CA SER A 105 29.96 -14.29 5.06
C SER A 105 29.31 -14.21 6.44
N GLN A 106 28.21 -13.47 6.62
CA GLN A 106 27.58 -13.24 7.94
C GLN A 106 26.05 -13.38 7.93
N LEU A 107 25.52 -14.38 7.21
CA LEU A 107 24.09 -14.70 7.32
C LEU A 107 23.79 -15.31 8.70
N GLU A 108 23.12 -14.55 9.55
CA GLU A 108 22.52 -14.98 10.80
C GLU A 108 21.23 -15.75 10.49
N LEU A 109 21.13 -16.96 11.02
CA LEU A 109 19.94 -17.79 10.95
C LEU A 109 19.18 -17.72 12.28
N PRO A 110 17.86 -17.96 12.29
CA PRO A 110 17.00 -18.35 11.17
C PRO A 110 16.56 -17.22 10.24
N LEU A 111 16.06 -17.60 9.06
CA LEU A 111 15.39 -16.69 8.13
C LEU A 111 14.06 -16.20 8.71
N SER A 112 13.59 -15.05 8.23
CA SER A 112 12.18 -14.67 8.46
C SER A 112 11.24 -15.63 7.74
N SER A 113 9.99 -15.69 8.17
CA SER A 113 9.00 -16.55 7.48
C SER A 113 8.76 -16.13 6.04
N VAL A 114 8.80 -14.82 5.75
CA VAL A 114 8.78 -14.29 4.38
C VAL A 114 9.94 -14.85 3.57
N GLN A 115 11.18 -14.74 4.09
CA GLN A 115 12.38 -15.21 3.41
C GLN A 115 12.38 -16.72 3.18
N ALA A 116 11.97 -17.51 4.17
CA ALA A 116 11.89 -18.97 4.05
C ALA A 116 10.85 -19.42 3.01
N LEU A 117 9.67 -18.77 2.98
CA LEU A 117 8.63 -19.07 1.99
C LEU A 117 9.04 -18.61 0.59
N CYS A 118 9.67 -17.43 0.46
CA CYS A 118 10.22 -16.95 -0.81
C CYS A 118 11.30 -17.90 -1.36
N LEU A 119 12.22 -18.36 -0.50
CA LEU A 119 13.25 -19.34 -0.86
C LEU A 119 12.61 -20.64 -1.36
N LEU A 120 11.63 -21.18 -0.63
CA LEU A 120 10.93 -22.41 -1.02
C LEU A 120 10.23 -22.28 -2.38
N LEU A 121 9.46 -21.22 -2.59
CA LEU A 121 8.75 -20.99 -3.85
C LEU A 121 9.71 -20.73 -5.01
N THR A 122 10.85 -20.09 -4.75
CA THR A 122 11.90 -19.86 -5.76
C THR A 122 12.52 -21.19 -6.19
N LEU A 123 12.83 -22.07 -5.22
CA LEU A 123 13.32 -23.41 -5.47
C LEU A 123 12.31 -24.28 -6.24
N TRP A 124 11.04 -24.22 -5.86
CA TRP A 124 9.96 -24.89 -6.57
C TRP A 124 9.85 -24.41 -8.02
N ARG A 125 9.87 -23.10 -8.26
CA ARG A 125 9.75 -22.53 -9.61
C ARG A 125 10.92 -22.93 -10.51
N ARG A 126 12.14 -23.01 -9.95
CA ARG A 126 13.32 -23.57 -10.65
C ARG A 126 13.10 -25.04 -11.02
N TRP A 127 12.71 -25.85 -10.04
CA TRP A 127 12.48 -27.29 -10.24
C TRP A 127 11.36 -27.60 -11.24
N ASP A 128 10.28 -26.80 -11.25
CA ASP A 128 9.13 -26.99 -12.15
C ASP A 128 9.52 -26.74 -13.62
N LEU A 129 10.48 -25.84 -13.88
CA LEU A 129 10.98 -25.54 -15.22
C LEU A 129 12.07 -26.50 -15.72
N GLU A 130 12.75 -27.22 -14.82
CA GLU A 130 13.68 -28.29 -15.16
C GLU A 130 12.91 -29.54 -15.62
N ASP A 131 12.27 -29.46 -16.78
CA ASP A 131 11.30 -30.45 -17.28
C ASP A 131 11.98 -31.79 -17.67
N HIS A 132 13.32 -31.85 -17.75
CA HIS A 132 14.08 -32.97 -18.36
C HIS A 132 15.27 -33.46 -17.52
N ALA A 133 15.35 -33.19 -16.22
CA ALA A 133 16.42 -33.76 -15.39
C ALA A 133 16.17 -35.27 -15.15
N PRO A 134 17.06 -36.19 -15.58
CA PRO A 134 16.86 -37.65 -15.50
C PRO A 134 16.98 -38.23 -14.07
N SER A 135 16.84 -37.40 -13.03
CA SER A 135 17.03 -37.77 -11.63
C SER A 135 16.18 -36.91 -10.70
N LYS A 136 14.91 -36.63 -11.05
CA LYS A 136 13.96 -36.07 -10.07
C LYS A 136 13.67 -37.18 -9.05
N PRO A 137 14.01 -37.01 -7.76
CA PRO A 137 13.64 -38.00 -6.74
C PRO A 137 12.12 -38.13 -6.70
N ASP A 138 11.59 -39.37 -6.77
CA ASP A 138 10.14 -39.66 -6.87
C ASP A 138 9.30 -39.05 -5.73
N SER A 139 9.93 -38.60 -4.64
CA SER A 139 9.26 -38.12 -3.42
C SER A 139 9.47 -36.63 -3.10
N PHE A 140 10.15 -35.84 -3.94
CA PHE A 140 10.46 -34.44 -3.63
C PHE A 140 10.39 -33.51 -4.85
N PRO A 141 9.73 -32.33 -4.75
CA PRO A 141 9.00 -31.81 -3.58
C PRO A 141 7.73 -32.60 -3.25
N SER A 142 7.20 -32.41 -2.04
CA SER A 142 5.96 -33.09 -1.63
C SER A 142 4.81 -32.74 -2.57
N GLN A 143 3.92 -33.71 -2.84
CA GLN A 143 2.75 -33.47 -3.69
C GLN A 143 1.89 -32.31 -3.15
N ALA A 144 1.80 -32.14 -1.83
CA ALA A 144 1.09 -31.04 -1.21
C ALA A 144 1.67 -29.66 -1.58
N LEU A 145 2.99 -29.51 -1.62
CA LEU A 145 3.64 -28.28 -2.08
C LEU A 145 3.38 -28.05 -3.57
N VAL A 146 3.48 -29.09 -4.40
CA VAL A 146 3.21 -28.99 -5.84
C VAL A 146 1.77 -28.55 -6.10
N ASP A 147 0.80 -29.18 -5.44
CA ASP A 147 -0.62 -28.83 -5.57
C ASP A 147 -0.87 -27.39 -5.14
N PHE A 148 -0.28 -26.97 -4.02
CA PHE A 148 -0.39 -25.60 -3.52
C PHE A 148 0.24 -24.59 -4.50
N ALA A 149 1.47 -24.81 -4.93
CA ALA A 149 2.19 -23.85 -5.77
C ALA A 149 1.53 -23.68 -7.14
N ARG A 150 0.86 -24.73 -7.65
CA ARG A 150 0.07 -24.66 -8.89
C ARG A 150 -1.21 -23.83 -8.77
N THR A 151 -1.69 -23.52 -7.56
CA THR A 151 -2.84 -22.60 -7.37
C THR A 151 -2.44 -21.13 -7.37
N LEU A 152 -1.15 -20.82 -7.25
CA LEU A 152 -0.67 -19.45 -7.23
C LEU A 152 -0.79 -18.79 -8.61
N PRO A 153 -0.91 -17.44 -8.67
CA PRO A 153 -0.90 -16.72 -9.94
C PRO A 153 0.36 -17.01 -10.74
N SER A 154 0.27 -16.96 -12.07
CA SER A 154 1.44 -17.16 -12.93
C SER A 154 2.35 -15.94 -13.01
N GLU A 155 1.80 -14.74 -12.87
CA GLU A 155 2.49 -13.45 -13.03
C GLU A 155 1.83 -12.32 -12.21
N PHE A 156 2.54 -11.20 -12.11
CA PHE A 156 2.16 -10.00 -11.34
C PHE A 156 2.48 -8.74 -12.14
N ALA A 157 1.86 -8.60 -13.31
CA ALA A 157 2.29 -7.63 -14.30
C ALA A 157 1.96 -6.16 -13.95
N THR A 158 1.01 -5.95 -13.05
CA THR A 158 0.45 -4.65 -12.67
C THR A 158 1.08 -4.03 -11.43
N VAL A 159 2.10 -4.67 -10.85
CA VAL A 159 2.74 -4.19 -9.63
C VAL A 159 3.86 -3.19 -9.98
N PRO A 160 3.91 -2.01 -9.34
CA PRO A 160 4.97 -1.02 -9.58
C PRO A 160 6.40 -1.53 -9.43
N LEU A 161 6.62 -2.51 -8.56
CA LEU A 161 7.92 -3.18 -8.39
C LEU A 161 8.41 -3.79 -9.71
N LEU A 162 7.53 -4.44 -10.48
CA LEU A 162 7.90 -5.01 -11.78
C LEU A 162 8.34 -3.93 -12.76
N TRP A 163 7.60 -2.83 -12.84
CA TRP A 163 7.95 -1.73 -13.74
C TRP A 163 9.32 -1.15 -13.40
N SER A 164 9.67 -1.10 -12.11
CA SER A 164 11.00 -0.71 -11.65
C SER A 164 12.08 -1.70 -12.08
N LEU A 165 11.79 -3.01 -12.12
CA LEU A 165 12.72 -4.03 -12.62
C LEU A 165 12.84 -3.98 -14.15
N MET A 166 11.80 -3.57 -14.87
CA MET A 166 11.76 -3.46 -16.33
C MET A 166 12.26 -2.10 -16.86
N ARG A 167 12.53 -1.12 -16.00
CA ARG A 167 12.80 0.27 -16.39
C ARG A 167 13.99 0.43 -17.35
N ASP A 168 14.95 -0.49 -17.31
CA ASP A 168 16.17 -0.44 -18.12
C ASP A 168 16.06 -1.26 -19.41
N MET A 169 14.92 -1.92 -19.64
CA MET A 169 14.66 -2.62 -20.89
C MET A 169 14.65 -1.64 -22.07
N SER A 170 15.16 -2.12 -23.20
CA SER A 170 15.10 -1.40 -24.47
C SER A 170 13.69 -1.45 -25.09
N GLY A 171 13.42 -0.58 -26.05
CA GLY A 171 12.14 -0.57 -26.77
C GLY A 171 10.99 0.12 -26.03
N SER A 172 9.77 -0.12 -26.52
CA SER A 172 8.53 0.53 -26.04
C SER A 172 8.10 0.06 -24.65
N GLU A 173 8.42 -1.17 -24.25
CA GLU A 173 8.08 -1.71 -22.92
C GLU A 173 8.83 -1.01 -21.80
N GLY A 174 10.16 -0.86 -21.94
CA GLY A 174 10.95 -0.08 -20.98
C GLY A 174 10.54 1.39 -20.98
N LYS A 175 10.17 1.95 -22.14
CA LYS A 175 9.64 3.33 -22.23
C LYS A 175 8.33 3.48 -21.44
N LEU A 176 7.38 2.56 -21.61
CA LEU A 176 6.12 2.58 -20.86
C LEU A 176 6.38 2.34 -19.37
N SER A 177 7.28 1.42 -19.00
CA SER A 177 7.64 1.17 -17.59
C SER A 177 8.18 2.44 -16.91
N ARG A 178 9.05 3.20 -17.59
CA ARG A 178 9.54 4.51 -17.09
C ARG A 178 8.44 5.56 -16.99
N ALA A 179 7.51 5.58 -17.95
CA ALA A 179 6.36 6.49 -17.92
C ALA A 179 5.40 6.15 -16.78
N LEU A 180 5.10 4.86 -16.55
CA LEU A 180 4.28 4.38 -15.43
C LEU A 180 4.88 4.85 -14.10
N LEU A 181 6.19 4.61 -13.88
CA LEU A 181 6.89 5.03 -12.66
C LEU A 181 6.86 6.54 -12.46
N SER A 182 7.08 7.31 -13.53
CA SER A 182 7.09 8.79 -13.49
C SER A 182 5.68 9.37 -13.26
N SER A 183 4.65 8.60 -13.59
CA SER A 183 3.25 9.00 -13.47
C SER A 183 2.61 8.53 -12.16
N LEU A 184 3.30 7.73 -11.34
CA LEU A 184 2.81 7.36 -10.02
C LEU A 184 2.61 8.60 -9.13
N PRO A 185 1.55 8.65 -8.30
CA PRO A 185 1.42 9.64 -7.24
C PRO A 185 2.64 9.65 -6.30
N ALA A 186 2.90 10.78 -5.65
CA ALA A 186 4.11 10.95 -4.83
C ALA A 186 4.20 9.93 -3.68
N HIS A 187 3.09 9.65 -3.02
CA HIS A 187 3.04 8.68 -1.93
C HIS A 187 3.11 7.24 -2.43
N SER A 188 2.50 6.91 -3.59
CA SER A 188 2.72 5.62 -4.26
C SER A 188 4.19 5.38 -4.61
N LEU A 189 4.92 6.41 -5.01
CA LEU A 189 6.36 6.34 -5.26
C LEU A 189 7.14 6.10 -3.96
N GLN A 190 6.79 6.78 -2.86
CA GLN A 190 7.39 6.52 -1.55
C GLN A 190 7.17 5.07 -1.11
N ARG A 191 5.94 4.54 -1.25
CA ARG A 191 5.63 3.14 -0.95
C ARG A 191 6.39 2.17 -1.84
N LEU A 192 6.54 2.50 -3.12
CA LEU A 192 7.37 1.71 -4.02
C LEU A 192 8.81 1.64 -3.53
N GLU A 193 9.40 2.73 -3.01
CA GLU A 193 10.75 2.68 -2.43
C GLU A 193 10.82 1.77 -1.19
N ASP A 194 9.81 1.78 -0.33
CA ASP A 194 9.73 0.85 0.82
C ASP A 194 9.58 -0.62 0.38
N VAL A 195 8.75 -0.87 -0.64
CA VAL A 195 8.59 -2.20 -1.26
C VAL A 195 9.91 -2.66 -1.88
N LYS A 196 10.59 -1.79 -2.63
CA LYS A 196 11.90 -2.07 -3.22
C LYS A 196 12.91 -2.42 -2.13
N ALA A 197 13.05 -1.62 -1.09
CA ALA A 197 13.99 -1.87 0.00
C ALA A 197 13.79 -3.26 0.63
N ARG A 198 12.54 -3.64 0.93
CA ARG A 198 12.21 -4.98 1.44
C ARG A 198 12.53 -6.08 0.43
N PHE A 199 12.08 -5.92 -0.82
CA PHE A 199 12.32 -6.88 -1.89
C PHE A 199 13.82 -7.17 -2.08
N PHE A 200 14.66 -6.13 -2.15
CA PHE A 200 16.10 -6.33 -2.34
C PHE A 200 16.80 -6.91 -1.13
N GLY A 201 16.39 -6.49 0.07
CA GLY A 201 16.90 -7.09 1.30
C GLY A 201 16.63 -8.59 1.36
N ASP A 202 15.41 -9.00 1.02
CA ASP A 202 15.05 -10.42 1.00
C ASP A 202 15.68 -11.17 -0.18
N PHE A 203 15.78 -10.56 -1.36
CA PHE A 203 16.46 -11.15 -2.52
C PHE A 203 17.91 -11.45 -2.21
N HIS A 204 18.62 -10.50 -1.58
CA HIS A 204 20.00 -10.66 -1.16
C HIS A 204 20.15 -11.88 -0.25
N VAL A 205 19.35 -11.97 0.82
CA VAL A 205 19.40 -13.07 1.78
C VAL A 205 19.12 -14.42 1.11
N VAL A 206 18.04 -14.51 0.32
CA VAL A 206 17.66 -15.76 -0.38
C VAL A 206 18.73 -16.18 -1.38
N ARG A 207 19.25 -15.24 -2.18
CA ARG A 207 20.34 -15.50 -3.13
C ARG A 207 21.61 -15.99 -2.41
N SER A 208 21.99 -15.38 -1.28
CA SER A 208 23.18 -15.80 -0.56
C SER A 208 23.04 -17.20 0.05
N ILE A 209 21.84 -17.62 0.48
CA ILE A 209 21.60 -19.02 0.87
C ILE A 209 21.75 -19.97 -0.32
N LEU A 210 21.13 -19.63 -1.46
CA LEU A 210 21.19 -20.47 -2.67
C LEU A 210 22.64 -20.70 -3.14
N ILE A 211 23.49 -19.66 -3.08
CA ILE A 211 24.87 -19.72 -3.58
C ILE A 211 25.84 -20.32 -2.55
N HIS A 212 25.78 -19.84 -1.30
CA HIS A 212 26.86 -20.08 -0.32
C HIS A 212 26.51 -21.12 0.74
N ARG A 213 25.24 -21.51 0.84
CA ARG A 213 24.75 -22.46 1.84
C ARG A 213 23.93 -23.61 1.22
N PRO A 214 24.34 -24.22 0.08
CA PRO A 214 23.56 -25.28 -0.55
C PRO A 214 23.40 -26.52 0.34
N GLU A 215 24.26 -26.71 1.34
CA GLU A 215 24.12 -27.75 2.35
C GLU A 215 22.82 -27.64 3.18
N LEU A 216 22.21 -26.44 3.23
CA LEU A 216 20.95 -26.19 3.94
C LEU A 216 19.71 -26.44 3.07
N LEU A 217 19.89 -26.92 1.83
CA LEU A 217 18.82 -27.15 0.86
C LEU A 217 18.71 -28.64 0.47
N PRO A 218 18.59 -29.58 1.43
CA PRO A 218 18.58 -31.00 1.12
C PRO A 218 17.39 -31.36 0.21
N GLY A 219 17.63 -32.18 -0.80
CA GLY A 219 16.59 -32.69 -1.71
C GLY A 219 16.24 -31.77 -2.88
N TRP A 220 16.60 -30.48 -2.81
CA TRP A 220 16.51 -29.58 -3.96
C TRP A 220 17.69 -29.82 -4.93
N ALA A 221 17.49 -29.48 -6.21
CA ALA A 221 18.53 -29.58 -7.24
C ALA A 221 19.82 -28.80 -6.84
N SER A 222 20.92 -29.06 -7.55
CA SER A 222 22.23 -28.43 -7.29
C SER A 222 22.14 -26.91 -7.15
N ALA A 223 23.08 -26.35 -6.37
CA ALA A 223 23.27 -24.90 -6.24
C ALA A 223 23.25 -24.23 -7.63
N PRO A 224 22.64 -23.03 -7.77
CA PRO A 224 22.67 -22.32 -9.04
C PRO A 224 24.11 -22.10 -9.49
N THR A 225 24.36 -22.26 -10.79
CA THR A 225 25.65 -21.91 -11.39
C THR A 225 25.93 -20.41 -11.22
N VAL A 226 27.16 -19.97 -11.47
CA VAL A 226 27.51 -18.54 -11.40
C VAL A 226 26.69 -17.74 -12.43
N GLU A 227 26.45 -18.34 -13.58
CA GLU A 227 25.64 -17.81 -14.68
C GLU A 227 24.16 -17.69 -14.26
N GLU A 228 23.57 -18.76 -13.70
CA GLU A 228 22.19 -18.73 -13.18
C GLU A 228 22.02 -17.73 -12.04
N SER A 229 23.00 -17.67 -11.14
CA SER A 229 23.06 -16.76 -10.00
C SER A 229 23.14 -15.29 -10.38
N SER A 230 23.49 -15.02 -11.63
CA SER A 230 23.61 -13.68 -12.23
C SER A 230 22.59 -13.46 -13.35
N SER A 231 21.62 -14.37 -13.50
CA SER A 231 20.63 -14.32 -14.57
C SER A 231 19.37 -13.55 -14.14
N ASP A 232 18.73 -12.91 -15.13
CA ASP A 232 17.38 -12.34 -15.01
C ASP A 232 16.35 -13.39 -14.60
N GLN A 233 16.63 -14.67 -14.88
CA GLN A 233 15.72 -15.77 -14.60
C GLN A 233 15.59 -16.03 -13.10
N LEU A 234 16.70 -16.06 -12.34
CA LEU A 234 16.65 -16.20 -10.89
C LEU A 234 15.93 -15.00 -10.25
N LEU A 235 16.19 -13.79 -10.73
CA LEU A 235 15.49 -12.59 -10.29
C LEU A 235 13.99 -12.67 -10.59
N SER A 236 13.59 -13.17 -11.76
CA SER A 236 12.18 -13.38 -12.12
C SER A 236 11.49 -14.42 -11.21
N PHE A 237 12.16 -15.55 -10.92
CA PHE A 237 11.62 -16.56 -9.99
C PHE A 237 11.45 -16.01 -8.58
N PHE A 238 12.42 -15.24 -8.12
CA PHE A 238 12.33 -14.60 -6.81
C PHE A 238 11.26 -13.51 -6.79
N TYR A 239 11.14 -12.68 -7.84
CA TYR A 239 10.06 -11.70 -7.99
C TYR A 239 8.69 -12.35 -7.86
N TRP A 240 8.45 -13.41 -8.64
CA TRP A 240 7.21 -14.18 -8.56
C TRP A 240 6.94 -14.72 -7.15
N SER A 241 7.96 -15.32 -6.52
CA SER A 241 7.86 -15.89 -5.18
C SER A 241 7.56 -14.82 -4.13
N TRP A 242 8.28 -13.71 -4.17
CA TRP A 242 8.13 -12.59 -3.24
C TRP A 242 6.76 -11.93 -3.37
N MET A 243 6.26 -11.78 -4.60
CA MET A 243 4.92 -11.27 -4.84
C MET A 243 3.86 -12.25 -4.34
N CYS A 244 3.99 -13.57 -4.59
CA CYS A 244 3.08 -14.57 -4.02
C CYS A 244 3.04 -14.48 -2.49
N VAL A 245 4.20 -14.35 -1.86
CA VAL A 245 4.32 -14.30 -0.40
C VAL A 245 3.72 -13.00 0.16
N ASN A 246 4.12 -11.83 -0.34
CA ASN A 246 3.74 -10.55 0.26
C ASN A 246 2.31 -10.09 -0.09
N SER A 247 1.76 -10.53 -1.23
CA SER A 247 0.40 -10.13 -1.62
C SER A 247 -0.71 -11.03 -1.08
N ARG A 248 -0.37 -12.24 -0.57
CA ARG A 248 -1.35 -13.32 -0.27
C ARG A 248 -1.27 -13.88 1.14
N CYS A 249 -0.52 -13.21 2.00
CA CYS A 249 -0.24 -13.70 3.33
C CYS A 249 -1.28 -13.30 4.36
N LEU A 250 -1.39 -14.17 5.36
CA LEU A 250 -2.16 -13.95 6.56
C LEU A 250 -1.27 -14.18 7.77
N TYR A 251 -1.58 -13.51 8.86
CA TYR A 251 -0.94 -13.74 10.15
C TYR A 251 -1.77 -14.74 10.96
N LEU A 252 -1.29 -15.98 11.08
CA LEU A 252 -1.91 -17.03 11.88
C LEU A 252 -1.15 -17.22 13.18
N PRO A 253 -1.81 -17.47 14.32
CA PRO A 253 -1.12 -17.71 15.58
C PRO A 253 -0.38 -19.06 15.59
N LEU A 254 0.77 -19.14 14.92
CA LEU A 254 1.64 -20.30 14.86
C LEU A 254 2.41 -20.51 16.18
N GLY A 255 2.28 -19.60 17.16
CA GLY A 255 2.99 -19.68 18.43
C GLY A 255 4.48 -19.35 18.30
N LEU A 256 4.85 -18.63 17.24
CA LEU A 256 6.22 -18.14 17.05
C LEU A 256 6.41 -16.82 17.78
N LYS A 257 7.64 -16.57 18.23
CA LYS A 257 7.96 -15.47 19.13
C LYS A 257 7.65 -14.10 18.55
N THR A 258 7.87 -13.91 17.25
CA THR A 258 7.62 -12.64 16.60
C THR A 258 6.39 -12.70 15.70
N HIS A 259 5.56 -11.65 15.72
CA HIS A 259 4.33 -11.59 14.94
C HIS A 259 4.62 -11.76 13.44
N GLU A 260 5.73 -11.22 12.97
CA GLU A 260 6.18 -11.25 11.59
C GLU A 260 6.60 -12.64 11.13
N ASP A 261 6.95 -13.53 12.06
CA ASP A 261 7.21 -14.96 11.78
C ASP A 261 5.93 -15.80 11.72
N ASN A 262 4.78 -15.25 12.11
CA ASN A 262 3.49 -15.97 12.09
C ASN A 262 2.83 -15.94 10.71
N PHE A 263 3.64 -15.87 9.65
CA PHE A 263 3.25 -15.67 8.26
C PHE A 263 2.76 -16.98 7.65
N THR A 264 1.61 -16.96 6.99
CA THR A 264 1.02 -18.13 6.33
C THR A 264 0.39 -17.76 5.01
N LEU A 265 0.61 -18.56 3.98
CA LEU A 265 -0.13 -18.50 2.72
C LEU A 265 -1.25 -19.53 2.74
N ALA A 266 -2.42 -19.09 2.31
CA ALA A 266 -3.54 -19.96 2.03
C ALA A 266 -3.67 -20.17 0.51
N PRO A 267 -4.11 -21.35 0.05
CA PRO A 267 -4.31 -21.59 -1.38
C PRO A 267 -5.46 -20.76 -1.96
N LEU A 268 -6.32 -20.19 -1.09
CA LEU A 268 -7.52 -19.43 -1.38
C LEU A 268 -7.66 -18.31 -0.34
N GLU A 269 -7.80 -17.05 -0.76
CA GLU A 269 -7.90 -15.91 0.16
C GLU A 269 -9.37 -15.55 0.41
N TYR A 270 -9.93 -16.00 1.54
CA TYR A 270 -11.32 -15.68 1.93
C TYR A 270 -11.41 -15.16 3.37
N LYS A 271 -12.54 -14.56 3.76
CA LYS A 271 -12.73 -14.04 5.13
C LYS A 271 -12.57 -15.19 6.12
N VAL A 272 -11.52 -15.10 6.94
CA VAL A 272 -11.09 -16.22 7.77
C VAL A 272 -11.52 -16.06 9.22
N GLU A 273 -12.08 -17.12 9.78
CA GLU A 273 -12.09 -17.37 11.22
C GLU A 273 -11.08 -18.47 11.57
N TYR A 274 -10.43 -18.35 12.74
CA TYR A 274 -9.38 -19.28 13.18
C TYR A 274 -9.90 -20.20 14.28
N PRO A 275 -10.22 -21.47 13.97
CA PRO A 275 -10.70 -22.40 14.97
C PRO A 275 -9.58 -22.81 15.94
N PRO A 276 -9.89 -23.11 17.22
CA PRO A 276 -8.91 -23.57 18.21
C PRO A 276 -8.15 -24.85 17.81
N ALA A 277 -8.74 -25.67 16.94
CA ALA A 277 -8.14 -26.89 16.41
C ALA A 277 -7.07 -26.64 15.32
N GLY A 278 -6.84 -25.39 14.94
CA GLY A 278 -5.92 -24.99 13.86
C GLY A 278 -6.56 -25.04 12.47
N GLY A 279 -5.90 -24.41 11.49
CA GLY A 279 -6.42 -24.24 10.13
C GLY A 279 -7.19 -22.93 9.96
N MET A 280 -8.02 -22.89 8.92
CA MET A 280 -8.73 -21.69 8.49
C MET A 280 -10.18 -22.03 8.10
N GLN A 281 -11.12 -21.21 8.54
CA GLN A 281 -12.55 -21.37 8.24
C GLN A 281 -13.03 -20.21 7.39
N ILE A 282 -13.65 -20.52 6.25
CA ILE A 282 -14.25 -19.54 5.37
C ILE A 282 -15.72 -19.40 5.70
N VAL A 283 -16.15 -18.20 6.07
CA VAL A 283 -17.51 -17.91 6.54
C VAL A 283 -18.19 -16.92 5.61
N ALA A 284 -19.45 -17.19 5.29
CA ALA A 284 -20.27 -16.25 4.52
C ALA A 284 -20.35 -14.90 5.27
N PRO A 285 -20.24 -13.76 4.57
CA PRO A 285 -20.21 -12.45 5.20
C PRO A 285 -21.39 -12.26 6.16
N LYS A 286 -21.12 -11.54 7.25
CA LYS A 286 -22.17 -11.16 8.20
C LYS A 286 -23.17 -10.29 7.45
N SER A 287 -24.46 -10.48 7.70
CA SER A 287 -25.47 -9.46 7.44
C SER A 287 -25.25 -8.31 8.44
N ASP A 288 -24.19 -7.51 8.25
CA ASP A 288 -23.88 -6.42 9.17
C ASP A 288 -24.77 -5.22 8.84
N ARG A 289 -25.72 -4.96 9.74
CA ARG A 289 -26.68 -3.83 9.65
C ARG A 289 -26.00 -2.46 9.50
N LYS A 290 -24.70 -2.34 9.78
CA LYS A 290 -23.97 -1.06 9.77
C LYS A 290 -23.08 -0.84 8.54
N ALA A 291 -22.85 -1.86 7.72
CA ALA A 291 -21.85 -1.81 6.64
C ALA A 291 -22.43 -1.46 5.26
N PHE A 292 -23.76 -1.36 5.12
CA PHE A 292 -24.41 -1.10 3.83
C PHE A 292 -25.52 -0.06 3.97
N ASN A 293 -25.71 0.72 2.90
CA ASN A 293 -26.59 1.89 2.77
C ASN A 293 -27.89 1.77 3.57
N LEU A 294 -27.92 2.33 4.78
CA LEU A 294 -29.16 2.66 5.46
C LEU A 294 -29.84 3.73 4.62
N LYS A 295 -30.94 3.37 3.93
CA LYS A 295 -31.78 4.37 3.29
C LYS A 295 -32.48 5.16 4.40
N THR A 296 -31.87 6.28 4.74
CA THR A 296 -32.39 7.20 5.75
C THR A 296 -33.48 8.04 5.09
N VAL A 297 -34.74 7.63 5.25
CA VAL A 297 -35.87 8.39 4.70
C VAL A 297 -36.23 9.47 5.72
N ARG A 298 -35.85 10.72 5.44
CA ARG A 298 -36.36 11.89 6.16
C ARG A 298 -37.75 12.22 5.62
N ARG A 299 -38.76 12.22 6.48
CA ARG A 299 -40.09 12.73 6.17
C ARG A 299 -40.14 14.24 6.46
N ASP A 300 -41.04 14.97 5.80
CA ASP A 300 -41.19 16.44 5.91
C ASP A 300 -41.47 16.95 7.34
N ASN A 301 -41.83 16.06 8.27
CA ASN A 301 -42.07 16.35 9.68
C ASN A 301 -40.84 16.18 10.59
N GLY A 302 -39.65 15.92 10.03
CA GLY A 302 -38.40 15.81 10.80
C GLY A 302 -38.11 14.44 11.39
N ASP A 303 -39.01 13.46 11.22
CA ASP A 303 -38.78 12.08 11.63
C ASP A 303 -37.84 11.37 10.64
N VAL A 304 -36.81 10.73 11.19
CA VAL A 304 -35.90 9.84 10.46
C VAL A 304 -36.38 8.41 10.64
N GLN A 305 -36.90 7.80 9.58
CA GLN A 305 -37.08 6.35 9.55
C GLN A 305 -35.90 5.70 8.81
N VAL A 306 -35.34 4.68 9.46
CA VAL A 306 -34.36 3.78 8.87
C VAL A 306 -35.14 2.61 8.29
N GLU A 307 -35.21 2.51 6.96
CA GLU A 307 -35.69 1.28 6.32
C GLU A 307 -34.58 0.23 6.39
N GLU A 308 -34.85 -0.90 7.08
CA GLU A 308 -33.97 -2.06 7.09
C GLU A 308 -34.05 -2.79 5.75
N GLU A 309 -33.29 -2.32 4.77
CA GLU A 309 -33.13 -3.01 3.49
C GLU A 309 -31.99 -4.03 3.65
N TRP A 310 -32.35 -5.33 3.73
CA TRP A 310 -31.53 -6.54 3.46
C TRP A 310 -31.19 -7.51 4.64
N GLN A 311 -31.76 -8.72 4.52
CA GLN A 311 -31.45 -9.98 5.25
C GLN A 311 -30.97 -11.10 4.28
N LYS A 312 -30.48 -10.79 3.08
CA LYS A 312 -30.17 -11.86 2.11
C LYS A 312 -28.75 -12.37 2.29
N GLY A 313 -28.63 -13.69 2.47
CA GLY A 313 -27.37 -14.40 2.29
C GLY A 313 -26.83 -14.29 0.87
N CYS A 314 -25.71 -14.95 0.61
CA CYS A 314 -25.11 -14.97 -0.71
C CYS A 314 -25.89 -15.94 -1.62
N ARG A 315 -26.12 -15.57 -2.87
CA ARG A 315 -26.87 -16.37 -3.84
C ARG A 315 -25.94 -17.29 -4.61
N ALA A 316 -26.51 -18.34 -5.18
CA ALA A 316 -25.85 -19.09 -6.24
C ALA A 316 -25.35 -18.13 -7.33
N SER A 317 -24.14 -18.39 -7.83
CA SER A 317 -23.39 -17.59 -8.80
C SER A 317 -22.82 -16.27 -8.30
N ASP A 318 -23.04 -15.87 -7.05
CA ASP A 318 -22.33 -14.73 -6.47
C ASP A 318 -20.83 -15.04 -6.35
N GLU A 319 -20.00 -14.06 -6.72
CA GLU A 319 -18.56 -14.08 -6.42
C GLU A 319 -18.35 -13.84 -4.92
N MET A 320 -17.45 -14.63 -4.34
CA MET A 320 -17.03 -14.45 -2.95
C MET A 320 -15.91 -13.42 -2.88
N PHE A 321 -16.03 -12.47 -1.96
CA PHE A 321 -15.03 -11.40 -1.75
C PHE A 321 -14.44 -11.40 -0.35
N ILE A 322 -13.28 -10.74 -0.21
CA ILE A 322 -12.68 -10.39 1.08
C ILE A 322 -12.43 -8.92 1.23
N THR A 323 -12.33 -8.49 2.49
CA THR A 323 -11.81 -7.18 2.84
C THR A 323 -10.34 -7.34 3.23
N TYR A 324 -9.43 -6.82 2.41
CA TYR A 324 -8.00 -6.77 2.71
C TYR A 324 -7.69 -5.85 3.90
N GLY A 325 -8.55 -4.86 4.13
CA GLY A 325 -8.41 -3.85 5.19
C GLY A 325 -8.79 -2.47 4.68
N PRO A 326 -8.74 -1.45 5.55
CA PRO A 326 -9.01 -0.07 5.17
C PRO A 326 -7.80 0.52 4.41
N HIS A 327 -7.70 0.21 3.13
CA HIS A 327 -6.57 0.58 2.27
C HIS A 327 -6.98 1.53 1.15
N SER A 328 -6.19 2.58 0.94
CA SER A 328 -6.34 3.45 -0.23
C SER A 328 -5.88 2.76 -1.51
N ASN A 329 -6.31 3.26 -2.66
CA ASN A 329 -5.91 2.71 -3.95
C ASN A 329 -4.40 2.80 -4.21
N GLU A 330 -3.72 3.78 -3.63
CA GLU A 330 -2.25 3.85 -3.66
C GLU A 330 -1.60 2.69 -2.91
N PHE A 331 -2.13 2.31 -1.75
CA PHE A 331 -1.65 1.15 -1.00
C PHE A 331 -1.89 -0.14 -1.78
N LEU A 332 -3.12 -0.33 -2.27
CA LEU A 332 -3.51 -1.53 -2.99
C LEU A 332 -2.65 -1.74 -4.24
N LEU A 333 -2.33 -0.65 -4.96
CA LEU A 333 -1.47 -0.72 -6.13
C LEU A 333 -0.04 -1.10 -5.76
N SER A 334 0.56 -0.44 -4.77
CA SER A 334 1.97 -0.65 -4.41
C SER A 334 2.23 -2.04 -3.80
N GLU A 335 1.31 -2.59 -3.00
CA GLU A 335 1.50 -3.87 -2.30
C GLU A 335 0.87 -5.06 -3.06
N TYR A 336 -0.28 -4.87 -3.72
CA TYR A 336 -1.05 -5.96 -4.34
C TYR A 336 -1.17 -5.88 -5.87
N GLY A 337 -0.85 -4.75 -6.48
CA GLY A 337 -0.88 -4.57 -7.93
C GLY A 337 -2.27 -4.32 -8.52
N PHE A 338 -3.25 -3.86 -7.74
CA PHE A 338 -4.57 -3.49 -8.27
C PHE A 338 -5.14 -2.26 -7.58
N THR A 339 -6.17 -1.66 -8.17
CA THR A 339 -6.96 -0.59 -7.55
C THR A 339 -8.43 -0.96 -7.58
N LEU A 340 -9.21 -0.36 -6.68
CA LEU A 340 -10.66 -0.47 -6.64
C LEU A 340 -11.22 0.84 -7.15
N SER A 341 -11.58 0.88 -8.44
CA SER A 341 -12.05 2.11 -9.08
C SER A 341 -13.30 2.64 -8.39
N ILE A 342 -13.24 3.89 -7.92
CA ILE A 342 -14.41 4.64 -7.45
C ILE A 342 -14.92 5.62 -8.51
N VAL A 343 -14.27 5.68 -9.68
CA VAL A 343 -14.67 6.56 -10.78
C VAL A 343 -15.44 5.76 -11.82
N SER A 344 -16.67 6.17 -12.12
CA SER A 344 -17.44 5.67 -13.26
C SER A 344 -16.99 6.33 -14.57
N THR A 345 -16.98 5.58 -15.66
CA THR A 345 -16.73 6.12 -17.01
C THR A 345 -17.92 6.89 -17.58
N GLN A 346 -19.11 6.77 -16.96
CA GLN A 346 -20.36 7.31 -17.48
C GLN A 346 -21.00 8.37 -16.57
N ASP A 347 -20.64 8.44 -15.29
CA ASP A 347 -21.28 9.33 -14.30
C ASP A 347 -20.30 10.23 -13.54
N ASP A 348 -20.79 11.41 -13.12
CA ASP A 348 -20.10 12.39 -12.28
C ASP A 348 -20.13 12.05 -10.77
N GLU A 349 -20.82 10.98 -10.36
CA GLU A 349 -20.79 10.47 -8.99
C GLU A 349 -19.70 9.42 -8.75
N LEU A 350 -19.02 9.50 -7.60
CA LEU A 350 -18.03 8.51 -7.17
C LEU A 350 -18.73 7.30 -6.55
N ASN A 351 -18.35 6.09 -6.98
CA ASN A 351 -18.84 4.84 -6.41
C ASN A 351 -18.02 4.44 -5.18
N LEU A 352 -18.32 5.02 -4.02
CA LEU A 352 -17.60 4.71 -2.77
C LEU A 352 -17.90 3.31 -2.21
N ALA A 353 -18.87 2.59 -2.78
CA ALA A 353 -19.14 1.21 -2.37
C ALA A 353 -17.99 0.26 -2.75
N THR A 354 -17.17 0.59 -3.75
CA THR A 354 -16.01 -0.22 -4.14
C THR A 354 -14.81 0.05 -3.23
N ASN A 355 -14.50 1.32 -2.94
CA ASN A 355 -13.45 1.69 -1.98
C ASN A 355 -13.82 2.94 -1.17
N PRO A 356 -14.37 2.79 0.06
CA PRO A 356 -14.67 3.92 0.92
C PRO A 356 -13.41 4.53 1.57
N TYR A 357 -12.26 3.89 1.42
CA TYR A 357 -10.98 4.30 2.00
C TYR A 357 -10.05 4.96 0.98
N ALA A 358 -10.57 5.32 -0.19
CA ALA A 358 -9.82 6.10 -1.16
C ALA A 358 -9.44 7.46 -0.55
N ASP A 359 -8.20 7.88 -0.79
CA ASP A 359 -7.64 9.13 -0.32
C ASP A 359 -6.58 9.66 -1.29
N VAL A 360 -6.23 10.93 -1.12
CA VAL A 360 -5.08 11.53 -1.80
C VAL A 360 -4.19 12.17 -0.75
N VAL A 361 -2.95 11.68 -0.67
CA VAL A 361 -1.92 12.28 0.18
C VAL A 361 -1.40 13.57 -0.47
N VAL A 362 -1.34 14.64 0.32
CA VAL A 362 -0.91 15.99 -0.09
C VAL A 362 0.32 16.49 0.69
N ASP A 363 1.06 15.57 1.30
CA ASP A 363 2.27 15.85 2.09
C ASP A 363 3.28 16.71 1.33
N ASP A 364 3.58 16.36 0.08
CA ASP A 364 4.52 17.08 -0.77
C ASP A 364 4.10 18.54 -0.97
N LEU A 365 2.81 18.80 -1.18
CA LEU A 365 2.26 20.13 -1.45
C LEU A 365 2.24 21.01 -0.19
N VAL A 366 1.96 20.40 0.97
CA VAL A 366 2.03 21.10 2.27
C VAL A 366 3.48 21.43 2.63
N LEU A 367 4.41 20.50 2.40
CA LEU A 367 5.85 20.71 2.59
C LEU A 367 6.39 21.79 1.65
N GLU A 368 5.95 21.82 0.39
CA GLU A 368 6.29 22.89 -0.56
C GLU A 368 5.82 24.24 -0.03
N HIS A 369 4.58 24.33 0.48
CA HIS A 369 4.08 25.57 1.08
C HIS A 369 4.91 26.01 2.29
N LEU A 370 5.27 25.09 3.20
CA LEU A 370 6.17 25.37 4.33
C LEU A 370 7.52 25.94 3.86
N ALA A 371 8.08 25.39 2.78
CA ALA A 371 9.36 25.84 2.22
C ALA A 371 9.32 27.28 1.68
N THR A 372 8.15 27.82 1.36
CA THR A 372 7.99 29.23 0.95
C THR A 372 8.01 30.23 2.12
N GLN A 373 7.91 29.74 3.37
CA GLN A 373 7.86 30.58 4.56
C GLN A 373 9.28 30.88 5.09
N PRO A 374 9.46 31.95 5.90
CA PRO A 374 10.75 32.20 6.55
C PRO A 374 11.20 30.97 7.36
N LEU A 375 12.45 30.56 7.20
CA LEU A 375 13.00 29.31 7.75
C LEU A 375 12.65 29.09 9.23
N VAL A 376 12.80 30.13 10.06
CA VAL A 376 12.48 30.08 11.49
C VAL A 376 11.01 29.75 11.75
N GLN A 377 10.08 30.33 10.97
CA GLN A 377 8.66 30.02 11.09
C GLN A 377 8.35 28.60 10.60
N ALA A 378 8.95 28.21 9.47
CA ALA A 378 8.74 26.87 8.90
C ALA A 378 9.17 25.77 9.87
N GLU A 379 10.35 25.90 10.50
CA GLU A 379 10.82 24.92 11.50
C GLU A 379 9.96 24.92 12.77
N LEU A 380 9.54 26.10 13.27
CA LEU A 380 8.67 26.17 14.45
C LEU A 380 7.33 25.47 14.20
N LYS A 381 6.71 25.69 13.03
CA LYS A 381 5.46 25.02 12.65
C LYS A 381 5.65 23.51 12.51
N ARG A 382 6.77 23.08 11.93
CA ARG A 382 7.14 21.67 11.80
C ARG A 382 7.31 20.99 13.16
N GLU A 383 7.99 21.64 14.11
CA GLU A 383 8.12 21.14 15.49
C GLU A 383 6.77 21.03 16.18
N LEU A 384 5.92 22.06 16.11
CA LEU A 384 4.58 22.06 16.71
C LEU A 384 3.70 20.91 16.17
N LEU A 385 3.71 20.69 14.85
CA LEU A 385 2.96 19.58 14.25
C LEU A 385 3.49 18.22 14.69
N ARG A 386 4.81 18.05 14.81
CA ARG A 386 5.43 16.81 15.31
C ARG A 386 5.08 16.56 16.77
N GLU A 387 5.21 17.58 17.62
CA GLU A 387 4.90 17.49 19.05
C GLU A 387 3.44 17.12 19.32
N ARG A 388 2.52 17.51 18.43
CA ARG A 388 1.09 17.19 18.52
C ARG A 388 0.65 16.00 17.66
N SER A 389 1.59 15.28 17.03
CA SER A 389 1.31 14.12 16.18
C SER A 389 0.39 14.43 14.97
N TYR A 390 0.50 15.64 14.43
CA TYR A 390 -0.16 16.10 13.19
C TYR A 390 0.82 16.32 12.03
N TRP A 391 2.02 15.75 12.12
CA TRP A 391 3.05 15.87 11.08
C TRP A 391 2.87 14.78 10.01
N LEU A 392 2.76 15.19 8.74
CA LEU A 392 2.55 14.32 7.57
C LEU A 392 1.23 13.54 7.64
N ASP A 393 1.04 12.62 6.68
CA ASP A 393 -0.19 11.82 6.53
C ASP A 393 -1.40 12.74 6.40
N TRP A 394 -1.20 13.84 5.66
CA TRP A 394 -2.22 14.81 5.34
C TRP A 394 -2.91 14.36 4.07
N THR A 395 -4.19 14.00 4.22
CA THR A 395 -5.01 13.49 3.13
C THR A 395 -6.23 14.35 2.87
N ILE A 396 -6.74 14.26 1.66
CA ILE A 396 -8.09 14.69 1.25
C ILE A 396 -8.90 13.48 0.79
N HIS A 397 -10.22 13.51 0.99
CA HIS A 397 -11.09 12.35 0.83
C HIS A 397 -12.21 12.59 -0.20
N PRO A 398 -12.72 11.52 -0.85
CA PRO A 398 -13.79 11.64 -1.84
C PRO A 398 -15.12 12.13 -1.27
N THR A 399 -15.27 12.16 0.05
CA THR A 399 -16.43 12.75 0.76
C THR A 399 -16.43 14.28 0.74
N GLY A 400 -15.38 14.92 0.22
CA GLY A 400 -15.24 16.38 0.14
C GLY A 400 -14.49 17.01 1.31
N GLU A 401 -14.08 16.21 2.29
CA GLU A 401 -13.45 16.67 3.52
C GLU A 401 -11.93 16.45 3.51
N PRO A 402 -11.12 17.40 4.01
CA PRO A 402 -9.74 17.14 4.39
C PRO A 402 -9.69 16.29 5.67
N SER A 403 -8.62 15.50 5.83
CA SER A 403 -8.36 14.81 7.11
C SER A 403 -8.20 15.81 8.26
N HIS A 404 -8.55 15.39 9.47
CA HIS A 404 -8.36 16.19 10.67
C HIS A 404 -6.90 16.64 10.87
N ARG A 405 -5.92 15.80 10.50
CA ARG A 405 -4.50 16.16 10.53
C ARG A 405 -4.21 17.34 9.59
N LEU A 406 -4.77 17.31 8.38
CA LEU A 406 -4.61 18.37 7.39
C LEU A 406 -5.29 19.66 7.86
N VAL A 407 -6.49 19.60 8.45
CA VAL A 407 -7.16 20.77 9.06
C VAL A 407 -6.25 21.43 10.11
N CYS A 408 -5.71 20.64 11.05
CA CYS A 408 -4.79 21.15 12.07
C CYS A 408 -3.55 21.81 11.47
N ALA A 409 -2.99 21.20 10.42
CA ALA A 409 -1.84 21.74 9.70
C ALA A 409 -2.18 23.06 8.97
N LEU A 410 -3.25 23.10 8.17
CA LEU A 410 -3.65 24.30 7.42
C LEU A 410 -3.89 25.51 8.33
N ARG A 411 -4.62 25.31 9.43
CA ARG A 411 -4.86 26.35 10.44
C ARG A 411 -3.56 26.90 11.03
N LEU A 412 -2.56 26.05 11.28
CA LEU A 412 -1.24 26.50 11.75
C LEU A 412 -0.44 27.21 10.65
N LEU A 413 -0.49 26.70 9.42
CA LEU A 413 0.31 27.17 8.30
C LEU A 413 0.03 28.61 7.92
N VAL A 414 -1.22 29.05 8.08
CA VAL A 414 -1.64 30.42 7.77
C VAL A 414 -1.44 31.40 8.93
N LEU A 415 -1.01 30.93 10.11
CA LEU A 415 -0.63 31.82 11.22
C LEU A 415 0.73 32.46 10.98
N ASN A 416 0.85 33.74 11.34
CA ASN A 416 2.15 34.41 11.39
C ASN A 416 2.74 34.26 12.79
N LEU A 417 3.67 33.31 12.94
CA LEU A 417 4.39 33.14 14.20
C LEU A 417 5.50 34.20 14.24
N ALA A 418 5.20 35.39 14.77
CA ALA A 418 6.20 36.41 15.00
C ALA A 418 7.20 35.87 16.05
N PRO A 419 8.48 35.64 15.71
CA PRO A 419 9.45 35.25 16.72
C PRO A 419 9.61 36.44 17.67
N SER A 420 9.49 36.21 18.98
CA SER A 420 9.90 37.24 19.92
C SER A 420 11.40 37.51 19.74
N LYS A 421 11.86 38.75 19.98
CA LYS A 421 13.29 39.11 19.87
C LYS A 421 14.21 38.20 20.70
N GLU A 422 13.69 37.61 21.78
CA GLU A 422 14.40 36.62 22.61
C GLU A 422 14.42 35.21 21.99
N GLN A 423 13.39 34.81 21.25
CA GLN A 423 13.30 33.49 20.60
C GLN A 423 14.20 33.38 19.37
N MET A 424 14.42 34.47 18.63
CA MET A 424 15.38 34.49 17.50
C MET A 424 16.79 34.05 17.91
N GLY A 425 17.26 34.44 19.11
CA GLY A 425 18.58 34.04 19.62
C GLY A 425 18.65 32.56 20.01
N ALA A 426 17.57 32.01 20.58
CA ALA A 426 17.51 30.61 21.01
C ALA A 426 17.29 29.63 19.84
N THR A 427 16.47 29.99 18.84
CA THR A 427 16.21 29.13 17.67
C THR A 427 17.43 29.04 16.75
N VAL A 428 18.18 30.13 16.57
CA VAL A 428 19.45 30.09 15.81
C VAL A 428 20.51 29.24 16.54
N ALA A 429 20.54 29.28 17.87
CA ALA A 429 21.45 28.44 18.67
C ALA A 429 21.02 26.95 18.70
N ALA A 430 19.72 26.66 18.68
CA ALA A 430 19.18 25.30 18.66
C ALA A 430 19.30 24.64 17.28
N LEU A 431 19.15 25.39 16.18
CA LEU A 431 19.37 24.90 14.82
C LEU A 431 20.85 24.51 14.56
N GLY A 432 21.78 24.99 15.38
CA GLY A 432 23.20 24.57 15.38
C GLY A 432 23.51 23.29 16.18
N HIS A 433 22.60 22.82 17.04
CA HIS A 433 22.82 21.67 17.91
C HIS A 433 21.70 20.63 17.80
N LYS A 434 22.04 19.40 17.38
CA LYS A 434 21.15 18.22 17.26
C LYS A 434 20.64 17.68 18.61
N SER A 435 20.12 18.52 19.51
CA SER A 435 19.50 18.07 20.75
C SER A 435 18.17 18.78 20.99
N SER A 436 17.07 18.02 20.95
CA SER A 436 15.74 18.43 21.35
C SER A 436 15.73 18.97 22.78
N LYS A 437 15.88 20.29 22.94
CA LYS A 437 15.46 20.99 24.15
C LYS A 437 14.15 21.70 23.84
N ARG A 438 13.09 21.21 24.48
CA ARG A 438 11.72 21.76 24.52
C ARG A 438 11.74 23.30 24.42
N LEU A 439 11.34 23.85 23.27
CA LEU A 439 11.15 25.29 23.12
C LEU A 439 9.96 25.70 24.00
N LYS A 440 10.24 26.29 25.16
CA LYS A 440 9.19 26.88 26.01
C LYS A 440 8.71 28.16 25.34
N LEU A 441 7.62 28.08 24.58
CA LEU A 441 6.81 29.24 24.24
C LEU A 441 6.22 29.81 25.54
N GLN A 442 6.68 30.99 25.95
CA GLN A 442 6.08 31.70 27.07
C GLN A 442 4.73 32.28 26.64
N HIS A 443 3.67 31.77 27.25
CA HIS A 443 2.35 32.38 27.26
C HIS A 443 2.47 33.81 27.82
N GLN A 444 2.35 34.85 26.97
CA GLN A 444 2.05 36.19 27.48
C GLN A 444 0.59 36.22 27.89
N SER A 445 0.30 35.79 29.14
CA SER A 445 -0.99 36.08 29.75
C SER A 445 -1.09 37.60 29.94
N GLY A 446 -1.98 38.25 29.20
CA GLY A 446 -2.24 39.69 29.34
C GLY A 446 -2.72 40.03 30.74
N LYS A 447 -1.82 40.49 31.61
CA LYS A 447 -2.20 41.21 32.83
C LYS A 447 -2.61 42.64 32.43
N ARG A 448 -3.92 42.88 32.35
CA ARG A 448 -4.49 44.23 32.40
C ARG A 448 -4.16 44.85 33.76
N SER A 449 -3.21 45.80 33.79
CA SER A 449 -3.03 46.71 34.91
C SER A 449 -3.94 47.93 34.72
N VAL A 450 -4.81 48.14 35.71
CA VAL A 450 -5.74 49.26 35.83
C VAL A 450 -5.01 50.52 36.32
N SER A 451 -5.36 51.65 35.71
CA SER A 451 -5.58 53.02 36.26
C SER A 451 -4.82 54.11 35.50
N ILE A 452 -5.57 55.05 34.90
CA ILE A 452 -5.59 56.54 35.07
C ILE A 452 -6.81 57.06 34.27
N PRO A 453 -7.54 58.12 34.70
CA PRO A 453 -8.96 58.28 34.40
C PRO A 453 -9.30 59.18 33.20
N ALA A 454 -10.48 58.88 32.64
CA ALA A 454 -11.45 59.74 31.96
C ALA A 454 -10.95 60.99 31.20
N ALA A 455 -10.91 60.89 29.88
CA ALA A 455 -11.26 61.99 28.99
C ALA A 455 -12.03 61.44 27.77
N LYS A 456 -13.16 62.08 27.48
CA LYS A 456 -14.02 61.82 26.31
C LYS A 456 -13.24 62.02 25.02
N GLN A 457 -13.38 61.11 24.06
CA GLN A 457 -13.42 61.46 22.64
C GLN A 457 -14.05 60.33 21.81
N ASP A 458 -14.94 60.76 20.92
CA ASP A 458 -15.66 59.98 19.92
C ASP A 458 -14.75 59.40 18.83
N ALA A 459 -15.38 58.51 18.04
CA ALA A 459 -15.09 58.16 16.63
C ALA A 459 -14.33 56.84 16.36
N SER A 460 -15.05 55.95 15.66
CA SER A 460 -14.59 54.89 14.75
C SER A 460 -13.56 53.90 15.30
N SER A 461 -14.03 52.88 16.02
CA SER A 461 -13.30 51.62 16.13
C SER A 461 -13.39 50.87 14.79
N GLN A 462 -12.43 51.15 13.90
CA GLN A 462 -11.96 50.10 12.99
C GLN A 462 -11.35 49.03 13.90
N THR A 463 -12.11 47.96 14.11
CA THR A 463 -11.66 46.74 14.78
C THR A 463 -10.37 46.30 14.10
N ALA A 464 -9.26 46.38 14.83
CA ALA A 464 -8.00 45.79 14.38
C ALA A 464 -8.29 44.33 13.99
N PRO A 465 -7.78 43.86 12.83
CA PRO A 465 -8.03 42.50 12.38
C PRO A 465 -7.62 41.53 13.48
N ASP A 466 -8.52 40.60 13.79
CA ASP A 466 -8.41 39.60 14.84
C ASP A 466 -7.06 38.85 14.69
N LEU A 467 -6.06 39.28 15.47
CA LEU A 467 -4.70 38.73 15.44
C LEU A 467 -4.72 37.39 16.16
N ALA A 468 -5.22 36.36 15.46
CA ALA A 468 -5.13 34.97 15.87
C ALA A 468 -3.69 34.66 16.32
N ASN A 469 -3.55 34.15 17.54
CA ASN A 469 -2.25 33.81 18.09
C ASN A 469 -2.11 32.28 18.23
N ILE A 470 -0.88 31.82 18.50
CA ILE A 470 -0.58 30.39 18.65
C ILE A 470 -1.42 29.71 19.75
N GLY A 471 -1.78 30.44 20.81
CA GLY A 471 -2.62 29.92 21.89
C GLY A 471 -4.04 29.58 21.43
N ASP A 472 -4.57 30.28 20.43
CA ASP A 472 -5.87 29.97 19.83
C ASP A 472 -5.82 28.66 19.04
N TRP A 473 -4.72 28.41 18.33
CA TRP A 473 -4.48 27.14 17.66
C TRP A 473 -4.29 25.99 18.66
N GLU A 474 -3.57 26.20 19.76
CA GLU A 474 -3.46 25.20 20.82
C GLU A 474 -4.79 24.91 21.51
N ALA A 475 -5.60 25.94 21.73
CA ALA A 475 -6.96 25.79 22.25
C ALA A 475 -7.85 25.00 21.28
N MET A 476 -7.74 25.23 19.97
CA MET A 476 -8.45 24.45 18.95
C MET A 476 -8.00 22.99 18.93
N VAL A 477 -6.69 22.73 18.86
CA VAL A 477 -6.13 21.37 18.88
C VAL A 477 -6.50 20.58 20.14
N SER A 478 -6.64 21.25 21.28
CA SER A 478 -7.05 20.62 22.55
C SER A 478 -8.56 20.41 22.68
N GLY A 479 -9.36 20.86 21.70
CA GLY A 479 -10.82 20.83 21.76
C GLY A 479 -11.43 21.89 22.68
N SER A 480 -10.64 22.85 23.17
CA SER A 480 -11.13 23.97 23.98
C SER A 480 -11.82 25.06 23.13
N ARG A 481 -11.59 25.04 21.82
CA ARG A 481 -12.22 25.90 20.81
C ARG A 481 -12.50 25.07 19.55
N GLU A 482 -13.52 25.44 18.80
CA GLU A 482 -13.82 24.80 17.50
C GLU A 482 -12.91 25.33 16.39
N SER A 483 -12.61 26.64 16.40
CA SER A 483 -11.78 27.32 15.40
C SER A 483 -10.79 28.30 16.02
N VAL A 484 -9.77 28.67 15.22
CA VAL A 484 -8.74 29.64 15.63
C VAL A 484 -9.28 31.07 15.54
N SER A 485 -9.77 31.47 14.36
CA SER A 485 -10.51 32.70 14.08
C SER A 485 -11.17 32.61 12.70
N GLU A 486 -12.15 33.45 12.39
CA GLU A 486 -12.80 33.46 11.07
C GLU A 486 -11.80 33.72 9.92
N LEU A 487 -10.88 34.67 10.13
CA LEU A 487 -9.83 34.96 9.15
C LEU A 487 -8.88 33.77 8.96
N ASN A 488 -8.54 33.05 10.04
CA ASN A 488 -7.71 31.85 9.94
C ASN A 488 -8.41 30.75 9.14
N GLU A 489 -9.70 30.52 9.38
CA GLU A 489 -10.50 29.56 8.61
C GLU A 489 -10.53 29.92 7.12
N GLN A 490 -10.79 31.19 6.80
CA GLN A 490 -10.80 31.65 5.41
C GLN A 490 -9.45 31.38 4.72
N LEU A 491 -8.34 31.78 5.35
CA LEU A 491 -7.00 31.58 4.78
C LEU A 491 -6.65 30.09 4.65
N ALA A 492 -7.05 29.27 5.62
CA ALA A 492 -6.84 27.82 5.59
C ALA A 492 -7.61 27.16 4.43
N ARG A 493 -8.86 27.60 4.16
CA ARG A 493 -9.66 27.16 3.01
C ARG A 493 -9.04 27.58 1.69
N GLU A 494 -8.61 28.84 1.57
CA GLU A 494 -7.92 29.32 0.38
C GLU A 494 -6.63 28.51 0.11
N LEU A 495 -5.90 28.15 1.16
CA LEU A 495 -4.73 27.28 1.04
C LEU A 495 -5.12 25.86 0.57
N LEU A 496 -6.18 25.26 1.10
CA LEU A 496 -6.66 23.94 0.66
C LEU A 496 -7.10 23.96 -0.81
N ILE A 497 -7.83 24.99 -1.25
CA ILE A 497 -8.25 25.14 -2.65
C ILE A 497 -7.02 25.21 -3.57
N ARG A 498 -5.97 25.96 -3.17
CA ARG A 498 -4.70 25.99 -3.93
C ARG A 498 -4.02 24.62 -4.00
N ILE A 499 -4.00 23.88 -2.89
CA ILE A 499 -3.47 22.51 -2.86
C ILE A 499 -4.26 21.61 -3.82
N CYS A 500 -5.59 21.66 -3.78
CA CYS A 500 -6.45 20.90 -4.68
C CYS A 500 -6.20 21.25 -6.16
N GLY A 501 -6.00 22.54 -6.46
CA GLY A 501 -5.61 23.01 -7.80
C GLY A 501 -4.31 22.36 -8.28
N LYS A 502 -3.28 22.31 -7.42
CA LYS A 502 -2.01 21.64 -7.73
C LYS A 502 -2.15 20.12 -7.89
N VAL A 503 -3.01 19.46 -7.12
CA VAL A 503 -3.32 18.02 -7.30
C VAL A 503 -3.92 17.77 -8.69
N LYS A 504 -4.87 18.60 -9.13
CA LYS A 504 -5.47 18.48 -10.46
C LYS A 504 -4.44 18.68 -11.57
N GLU A 505 -3.63 19.74 -11.47
CA GLU A 505 -2.58 20.05 -12.46
C GLU A 505 -1.57 18.91 -12.57
N ARG A 506 -1.00 18.44 -11.44
CA ARG A 506 -0.01 17.36 -11.45
C ARG A 506 -0.59 16.06 -12.01
N SER A 507 -1.84 15.73 -11.68
CA SER A 507 -2.51 14.53 -12.20
C SER A 507 -2.73 14.60 -13.71
N GLN A 508 -3.11 15.77 -14.22
CA GLN A 508 -3.27 16.01 -15.65
C GLN A 508 -1.93 15.85 -16.39
N THR A 509 -0.87 16.52 -15.92
CA THR A 509 0.47 16.43 -16.54
C THR A 509 1.00 14.99 -16.57
N LYS A 510 0.84 14.25 -15.47
CA LYS A 510 1.25 12.84 -15.39
C LYS A 510 0.45 11.96 -16.33
N ARG A 511 -0.86 12.21 -16.47
CA ARG A 511 -1.70 11.47 -17.41
C ARG A 511 -1.29 11.72 -18.85
N ASP A 512 -1.01 12.96 -19.24
CA ASP A 512 -0.58 13.28 -20.60
C ASP A 512 0.77 12.63 -20.96
N LEU A 513 1.71 12.59 -20.00
CA LEU A 513 2.97 11.85 -20.15
C LEU A 513 2.72 10.35 -20.38
N LEU A 514 1.84 9.75 -19.55
CA LEU A 514 1.52 8.34 -19.61
C LEU A 514 0.80 7.96 -20.91
N ASP A 515 -0.19 8.76 -21.31
CA ASP A 515 -0.96 8.58 -22.55
C ASP A 515 -0.02 8.63 -23.77
N GLY A 516 0.94 9.56 -23.80
CA GLY A 516 1.95 9.63 -24.87
C GLY A 516 2.80 8.36 -24.99
N ALA A 517 3.32 7.85 -23.86
CA ALA A 517 4.12 6.62 -23.86
C ALA A 517 3.31 5.38 -24.25
N PHE A 518 2.02 5.35 -23.88
CA PHE A 518 1.11 4.27 -24.27
C PHE A 518 0.81 4.27 -25.77
N GLN A 519 0.60 5.43 -26.38
CA GLN A 519 0.41 5.53 -27.84
C GLN A 519 1.64 5.03 -28.61
N ASP A 520 2.85 5.28 -28.11
CA ASP A 520 4.08 4.74 -28.72
C ASP A 520 4.12 3.21 -28.66
N LEU A 521 3.66 2.60 -27.56
CA LEU A 521 3.55 1.14 -27.43
C LEU A 521 2.56 0.56 -28.45
N LEU A 522 1.42 1.22 -28.67
CA LEU A 522 0.42 0.81 -29.66
C LEU A 522 0.96 0.97 -31.09
N ALA A 523 1.64 2.07 -31.40
CA ALA A 523 2.22 2.31 -32.73
C ALA A 523 3.31 1.29 -33.10
N ALA A 524 4.15 0.86 -32.15
CA ALA A 524 5.15 -0.18 -32.35
C ALA A 524 4.55 -1.55 -32.73
N GLN A 525 3.26 -1.78 -32.46
CA GLN A 525 2.55 -3.01 -32.83
C GLN A 525 2.23 -3.05 -34.33
N THR A 526 1.85 -1.90 -34.89
CA THR A 526 1.48 -1.79 -36.31
C THR A 526 2.66 -1.94 -37.26
N THR A 527 3.90 -1.76 -36.78
CA THR A 527 5.12 -1.82 -37.60
C THR A 527 5.74 -3.21 -37.75
N GLY A 528 5.15 -4.27 -37.17
CA GLY A 528 5.52 -5.66 -37.47
C GLY A 528 6.69 -6.24 -36.67
N ASP A 529 7.18 -5.58 -35.63
CA ASP A 529 8.20 -6.15 -34.72
C ASP A 529 7.64 -7.26 -33.79
N ALA A 530 6.36 -7.62 -33.94
CA ALA A 530 5.59 -8.53 -33.08
C ALA A 530 6.21 -9.92 -32.85
N ALA A 531 7.11 -10.39 -33.73
CA ALA A 531 7.66 -11.75 -33.67
C ALA A 531 8.72 -11.98 -32.57
N ARG A 532 9.18 -10.96 -31.84
CA ARG A 532 10.18 -11.10 -30.75
C ARG A 532 9.59 -11.07 -29.34
N PHE A 533 8.28 -10.91 -29.18
CA PHE A 533 7.66 -10.50 -27.91
C PHE A 533 7.20 -11.64 -26.98
N GLU A 534 7.22 -12.91 -27.40
CA GLU A 534 6.60 -14.00 -26.61
C GLU A 534 7.54 -14.71 -25.63
N GLN A 535 8.83 -14.35 -25.54
CA GLN A 535 9.80 -15.12 -24.74
C GLN A 535 10.44 -14.35 -23.57
N GLY A 536 9.90 -13.17 -23.22
CA GLY A 536 10.34 -12.40 -22.05
C GLY A 536 9.83 -12.98 -20.72
N PRO A 537 10.67 -13.11 -19.68
CA PRO A 537 10.37 -13.92 -18.49
C PRO A 537 9.48 -13.24 -17.42
N ALA A 538 8.90 -12.05 -17.65
CA ALA A 538 8.30 -11.29 -16.53
C ALA A 538 7.08 -10.42 -16.80
N SER A 539 6.69 -10.14 -18.05
CA SER A 539 5.49 -9.31 -18.30
C SER A 539 4.83 -9.65 -19.62
N SER A 540 3.57 -10.07 -19.57
CA SER A 540 2.72 -10.08 -20.75
C SER A 540 2.41 -8.63 -21.16
N ARG A 541 2.43 -8.34 -22.46
CA ARG A 541 1.98 -7.03 -23.00
C ARG A 541 0.59 -6.63 -22.48
N ALA A 542 -0.29 -7.61 -22.28
CA ALA A 542 -1.60 -7.43 -21.67
C ALA A 542 -1.50 -6.81 -20.27
N GLY A 543 -0.56 -7.29 -19.45
CA GLY A 543 -0.29 -6.75 -18.12
C GLY A 543 0.21 -5.30 -18.12
N LEU A 544 1.02 -4.89 -19.11
CA LEU A 544 1.42 -3.48 -19.27
C LEU A 544 0.25 -2.58 -19.68
N ILE A 545 -0.65 -3.07 -20.55
CA ILE A 545 -1.88 -2.36 -20.92
C ILE A 545 -2.78 -2.20 -19.68
N GLN A 546 -2.93 -3.25 -18.88
CA GLN A 546 -3.68 -3.17 -17.63
C GLN A 546 -3.04 -2.20 -16.63
N SER A 547 -1.70 -2.20 -16.53
CA SER A 547 -0.95 -1.25 -15.70
C SER A 547 -1.21 0.20 -16.09
N TYR A 548 -1.23 0.48 -17.39
CA TYR A 548 -1.58 1.78 -17.95
C TYR A 548 -2.98 2.22 -17.49
N GLU A 549 -3.99 1.37 -17.67
CA GLU A 549 -5.36 1.70 -17.27
C GLU A 549 -5.48 1.94 -15.77
N ILE A 550 -4.82 1.12 -14.94
CA ILE A 550 -4.82 1.27 -13.48
C ILE A 550 -4.23 2.64 -13.07
N VAL A 551 -3.03 2.99 -13.55
CA VAL A 551 -2.38 4.26 -13.18
C VAL A 551 -3.17 5.44 -13.74
N ARG A 552 -3.68 5.33 -14.96
CA ARG A 552 -4.53 6.36 -15.57
C ARG A 552 -5.78 6.62 -14.75
N MET A 553 -6.50 5.57 -14.34
CA MET A 553 -7.69 5.71 -13.50
C MET A 553 -7.38 6.29 -12.12
N LEU A 554 -6.26 5.88 -11.51
CA LEU A 554 -5.78 6.46 -10.24
C LEU A 554 -5.56 7.98 -10.37
N LEU A 555 -4.96 8.45 -11.46
CA LEU A 555 -4.75 9.89 -11.68
C LEU A 555 -6.06 10.67 -11.88
N ILE A 556 -7.03 10.08 -12.58
CA ILE A 556 -8.37 10.66 -12.75
C ILE A 556 -9.07 10.75 -11.39
N GLU A 557 -9.00 9.69 -10.58
CA GLU A 557 -9.52 9.65 -9.23
C GLU A 557 -8.96 10.77 -8.36
N GLN A 558 -7.63 10.98 -8.34
CA GLN A 558 -7.02 12.06 -7.54
C GLN A 558 -7.52 13.44 -7.96
N ALA A 559 -7.60 13.69 -9.27
CA ALA A 559 -8.09 14.96 -9.79
C ALA A 559 -9.55 15.21 -9.40
N ARG A 560 -10.38 14.15 -9.39
CA ARG A 560 -11.80 14.23 -9.03
C ARG A 560 -12.01 14.41 -7.54
N ILE A 561 -11.26 13.71 -6.68
CA ILE A 561 -11.27 13.94 -5.24
C ILE A 561 -10.89 15.39 -4.93
N ALA A 562 -9.82 15.90 -5.54
CA ALA A 562 -9.41 17.29 -5.38
C ALA A 562 -10.47 18.29 -5.86
N GLN A 563 -11.19 17.99 -6.94
CA GLN A 563 -12.31 18.81 -7.41
C GLN A 563 -13.44 18.86 -6.38
N ILE A 564 -13.89 17.70 -5.89
CA ILE A 564 -14.98 17.60 -4.90
C ILE A 564 -14.62 18.35 -3.61
N VAL A 565 -13.39 18.17 -3.11
CA VAL A 565 -12.91 18.86 -1.91
C VAL A 565 -12.84 20.36 -2.12
N SER A 566 -12.39 20.82 -3.30
CA SER A 566 -12.38 22.23 -3.66
C SER A 566 -13.79 22.82 -3.73
N ASP A 567 -14.75 22.13 -4.35
CA ASP A 567 -16.13 22.60 -4.49
C ASP A 567 -16.85 22.62 -3.13
N THR A 568 -16.67 21.57 -2.34
CA THR A 568 -17.18 21.49 -0.96
C THR A 568 -16.63 22.64 -0.15
N THR A 569 -15.31 22.84 -0.13
CA THR A 569 -14.64 23.92 0.60
C THR A 569 -15.12 25.31 0.18
N ASN A 570 -15.42 25.54 -1.10
CA ASN A 570 -15.98 26.80 -1.60
C ASN A 570 -17.43 27.04 -1.14
N SER A 571 -18.21 25.96 -1.02
CA SER A 571 -19.62 26.03 -0.64
C SER A 571 -19.84 26.07 0.89
N THR A 572 -18.88 25.56 1.67
CA THR A 572 -18.96 25.51 3.12
C THR A 572 -18.91 26.89 3.73
N THR A 573 -19.88 27.21 4.59
CA THR A 573 -19.92 28.44 5.39
C THR A 573 -19.51 28.20 6.85
N GLU A 574 -19.72 26.99 7.38
CA GLU A 574 -19.39 26.60 8.75
C GLU A 574 -17.90 26.29 8.92
N PRO A 575 -17.25 26.57 10.07
CA PRO A 575 -15.88 26.11 10.37
C PRO A 575 -15.73 24.60 10.15
N TRP A 576 -14.53 24.15 9.73
CA TRP A 576 -14.22 22.72 9.64
C TRP A 576 -14.19 22.03 11.01
#